data_AF-A0A6G2JGY4-F1
#
_entry.id   AF-A0A6G2JGY4-F1
#
_cell.length_a   1.000
_cell.length_b   1.000
_cell.length_c   1.000
_cell.angle_alpha   90.00
_cell.angle_beta   90.00
_cell.angle_gamma   90.00
#
_symmetry.space_group_name_H-M   'P 1'
#
loop_
_entity.id
_entity.type
_entity.pdbx_description
1 polymer ?
#
loop_
_entity_poly.entity_id
_entity_poly.type
_entity_poly.pdbx_seq_one_letter_code
_entity_poly.pdbx_strand_id
1 'polypeptide(L)' 'MTPAQRVALASAMSAAIETAARGGLLAEEPDANESRIRYLLAQRRYGTEIAEAAFGANGRWSP' A
#
# COMPACT_ATOMS: atom_id res chain seq x y z
N MET A 1 24.65 7.46 -15.30
CA MET A 1 23.42 7.59 -14.49
C MET A 1 23.68 8.53 -13.32
N THR A 2 22.96 9.64 -13.25
CA THR A 2 23.12 10.66 -12.18
C THR A 2 22.38 10.25 -10.90
N PRO A 3 22.66 10.88 -9.74
CA PRO A 3 21.87 10.68 -8.53
C PRO A 3 20.36 10.90 -8.75
N ALA A 4 19.98 11.95 -9.49
CA ALA A 4 18.59 12.23 -9.82
C ALA A 4 17.94 11.10 -10.65
N GLN A 5 18.66 10.56 -11.64
CA GLN A 5 18.17 9.43 -12.44
C GLN A 5 18.01 8.16 -11.61
N ARG A 6 18.88 7.91 -10.61
CA ARG A 6 18.73 6.78 -9.68
C ARG A 6 17.49 6.90 -8.82
N VAL A 7 17.23 8.09 -8.26
CA VAL A 7 16.03 8.35 -7.46
C VAL A 7 14.77 8.17 -8.31
N ALA A 8 14.75 8.74 -9.52
CA ALA A 8 13.60 8.60 -10.42
C ALA A 8 13.32 7.13 -10.77
N LEU A 9 14.35 6.34 -11.06
CA LEU A 9 14.21 4.91 -11.32
C LEU A 9 13.67 4.16 -10.09
N ALA A 10 14.23 4.41 -8.91
CA ALA A 10 13.78 3.76 -7.67
C ALA A 10 12.31 4.08 -7.35
N SER A 11 11.88 5.33 -7.57
CA SER A 11 10.49 5.75 -7.42
C SER A 11 9.57 5.05 -8.42
N ALA A 12 9.97 4.97 -9.70
CA ALA A 12 9.20 4.28 -10.72
C ALA A 12 9.03 2.77 -10.41
N MET A 13 10.11 2.12 -9.96
CA MET A 13 10.06 0.71 -9.56
C MET A 13 9.15 0.51 -8.34
N SER A 14 9.22 1.41 -7.35
CA SER A 14 8.35 1.36 -6.16
C SER A 14 6.87 1.48 -6.55
N ALA A 15 6.53 2.40 -7.45
CA ALA A 15 5.17 2.59 -7.94
C ALA A 15 4.65 1.37 -8.73
N ALA A 16 5.52 0.72 -9.53
CA ALA A 16 5.16 -0.49 -10.25
C ALA A 16 4.86 -1.67 -9.31
N ILE A 17 5.68 -1.85 -8.26
CA ILE A 17 5.47 -2.87 -7.23
C ILE A 17 4.16 -2.60 -6.47
N GLU A 18 3.90 -1.35 -6.09
CA GLU A 18 2.65 -0.98 -5.40
C GLU A 18 1.42 -1.25 -6.28
N THR A 19 1.49 -0.93 -7.57
CA THR A 19 0.42 -1.22 -8.53
C THR A 19 0.12 -2.71 -8.62
N ALA A 20 1.17 -3.54 -8.73
CA ALA A 20 1.02 -5.00 -8.77
C ALA A 20 0.42 -5.55 -7.45
N ALA A 21 0.90 -5.08 -6.30
CA ALA A 21 0.39 -5.48 -4.99
C ALA A 21 -1.09 -5.09 -4.81
N ARG A 22 -1.48 -3.90 -5.26
CA ARG A 22 -2.88 -3.44 -5.24
C ARG A 22 -3.77 -4.30 -6.12
N GLY A 23 -3.31 -4.68 -7.31
CA GLY A 23 -4.05 -5.58 -8.20
C GLY A 23 -4.31 -6.95 -7.56
N GLY A 24 -3.30 -7.52 -6.89
CA GLY A 24 -3.46 -8.77 -6.13
C GLY A 24 -4.46 -8.64 -4.99
N LEU A 25 -4.39 -7.56 -4.21
CA LEU A 25 -5.33 -7.30 -3.12
C LEU A 25 -6.78 -7.13 -3.60
N LEU A 26 -7.00 -6.45 -4.72
CA LEU A 26 -8.35 -6.30 -5.30
C LEU A 26 -8.89 -7.62 -5.86
N ALA A 27 -8.02 -8.53 -6.30
CA ALA A 27 -8.44 -9.87 -6.71
C ALA A 27 -8.79 -10.76 -5.50
N GLU A 28 -8.09 -10.61 -4.38
CA GLU A 28 -8.33 -11.34 -3.13
C GLU A 28 -9.52 -10.80 -2.33
N GLU A 29 -9.71 -9.47 -2.32
CA GLU A 29 -10.82 -8.77 -1.66
C GLU A 29 -11.58 -7.88 -2.67
N PRO A 30 -12.45 -8.44 -3.54
CA PRO A 30 -13.14 -7.68 -4.59
C PRO A 30 -14.05 -6.56 -4.07
N ASP A 31 -14.60 -6.76 -2.87
CA ASP A 31 -15.52 -5.82 -2.22
C ASP A 31 -14.79 -4.82 -1.29
N ALA A 32 -13.46 -4.91 -1.19
CA ALA A 32 -12.69 -4.01 -0.34
C ALA A 32 -12.76 -2.58 -0.87
N ASN A 33 -13.15 -1.66 0.01
CA ASN A 33 -13.04 -0.24 -0.27
C ASN A 33 -11.57 0.24 -0.23
N GLU A 34 -11.34 1.45 -0.74
CA GLU A 34 -10.01 2.05 -0.82
C GLU A 34 -9.29 2.11 0.55
N SER A 35 -10.00 2.36 1.65
CA SER A 35 -9.42 2.36 3.00
C SER A 35 -8.89 0.98 3.39
N ARG A 36 -9.66 -0.09 3.11
CA ARG A 36 -9.27 -1.47 3.38
C ARG A 36 -8.03 -1.85 2.56
N ILE A 37 -8.00 -1.50 1.28
CA ILE A 37 -6.83 -1.75 0.42
C ILE A 37 -5.58 -1.04 0.94
N ARG A 38 -5.70 0.22 1.39
CA ARG A 38 -4.57 0.96 1.99
C ARG A 38 -4.07 0.34 3.29
N TYR A 39 -4.99 -0.08 4.17
CA TYR A 39 -4.63 -0.82 5.38
C TYR A 39 -3.83 -2.09 5.04
N LEU A 40 -4.32 -2.90 4.09
CA LEU A 40 -3.67 -4.14 3.69
C LEU A 40 -2.29 -3.91 3.06
N LEU A 41 -2.15 -2.87 2.22
CA LEU A 41 -0.85 -2.48 1.68
C LEU A 41 0.13 -2.08 2.80
N ALA A 42 -0.32 -1.28 3.76
CA ALA A 42 0.49 -0.87 4.90
C ALA A 42 0.86 -2.05 5.79
N GLN A 43 -0.08 -2.97 6.04
CA GLN A 43 0.14 -4.18 6.83
C GLN A 43 1.21 -5.07 6.19
N ARG A 44 1.13 -5.30 4.88
CA ARG A 44 2.13 -6.10 4.16
C ARG A 44 3.53 -5.46 4.19
N ARG A 45 3.60 -4.14 4.14
CA ARG A 45 4.88 -3.42 4.01
C ARG A 45 5.57 -3.13 5.34
N TYR A 46 4.79 -2.86 6.38
CA TYR A 46 5.27 -2.32 7.65
C TYR A 46 4.83 -3.12 8.88
N GLY A 47 3.96 -4.12 8.69
CA GLY A 47 3.36 -4.89 9.79
C GLY A 47 2.06 -4.27 10.31
N THR A 48 1.34 -5.08 11.09
CA THR A 48 0.00 -4.76 11.60
C THR A 48 -0.03 -3.51 12.48
N GLU A 49 0.94 -3.35 13.38
CA GLU A 49 0.99 -2.20 14.30
C GLU A 49 1.00 -0.85 13.56
N ILE A 50 1.85 -0.73 12.54
CA ILE A 50 1.95 0.48 11.73
C ILE A 50 0.68 0.68 10.88
N ALA A 51 0.12 -0.40 10.34
CA ALA A 51 -1.11 -0.33 9.57
C ALA A 51 -2.31 0.12 10.41
N GLU A 52 -2.43 -0.36 11.65
CA GLU A 52 -3.46 0.06 12.59
C GLU A 52 -3.28 1.50 13.06
N ALA A 53 -2.04 1.93 13.32
CA ALA A 53 -1.76 3.32 13.67
C ALA A 53 -2.12 4.28 12.51
N ALA A 54 -1.85 3.89 11.27
CA ALA A 54 -2.07 4.72 10.09
C ALA A 54 -3.52 4.67 9.55
N PHE A 55 -4.19 3.51 9.67
CA PHE A 55 -5.47 3.24 9.00
C PHE A 55 -6.51 2.52 9.87
N GLY A 56 -6.21 2.21 11.14
CA GLY A 56 -7.10 1.50 12.08
C GLY A 56 -8.27 2.34 12.60
N ALA A 57 -8.75 2.03 13.82
CA ALA A 57 -10.03 2.51 14.39
C ALA A 57 -10.26 4.04 14.34
N ASN A 58 -9.20 4.85 14.27
CA ASN A 58 -9.29 6.31 14.18
C ASN A 58 -9.19 6.87 12.75
N GLY A 59 -8.94 6.02 11.73
CA GLY A 59 -8.59 6.40 10.36
C GLY A 59 -9.67 6.23 9.29
N ARG A 60 -10.87 5.71 9.63
CA ARG A 60 -11.98 5.32 8.71
C ARG A 60 -11.88 3.90 8.13
N TRP A 61 -11.77 2.91 9.01
CA TRP A 61 -12.26 1.56 8.74
C TRP A 61 -13.03 1.07 9.97
N SER A 62 -14.34 0.89 9.82
CA SER A 62 -15.15 0.07 10.73
C SER A 62 -15.44 -1.25 10.01
N PRO A 63 -15.21 -2.41 10.66
CA PRO A 63 -15.56 -3.71 10.10
C PRO A 63 -17.06 -3.86 9.84
#